data_AF-A0A952NXT9-F1
#
_entry.id   AF-A0A952NXT9-F1
#
_cell.length_a   1.000
_cell.length_b   1.000
_cell.length_c   1.000
_cell.angle_alpha   90.00
_cell.angle_beta   90.00
_cell.angle_gamma   90.00
#
_symmetry.space_group_name_H-M   'P 1'
#
loop_
_entity.id
_entity.type
_entity.pdbx_description
1 polymer ?
#
loop_
_entity_poly.entity_id
_entity_poly.type
_entity_poly.pdbx_seq_one_letter_code
_entity_poly.pdbx_strand_id
1 'polypeptide(L)'
;MGQVLDLRESLMITAVLGSHSNFYDRGFRQKDVRFLFELFTNWMDARVKPEAVRLHNTQVQRYLEELVTRGWARREGSARTREKRYALTRLGLIEFMQSLADPETTRDFVPFQFVYYFLRTYGTRLSELVRAKGSGFSKPLQLEIGLLLDHERLRSERVRRLDFEIERLKSRMQETEDTAKLAAKLAREQSDLGEIVRRVAKEFPYELQAQKSMTDLMQEIPPELRLWELTEGNTQRVRIFWKSLLHDLESERRLLKDLRPS
;
A
#
# COMPACT_ATOMS: atom_id res chain seq x y z
N MET A 1 -3.75 -2.91 -15.50
CA MET A 1 -2.80 -3.31 -14.43
C MET A 1 -2.42 -2.01 -13.75
N GLY A 2 -2.85 -1.79 -12.51
CA GLY A 2 -2.60 -0.53 -11.81
C GLY A 2 -1.11 -0.30 -11.61
N GLN A 3 -0.66 0.96 -11.72
CA GLN A 3 0.70 1.32 -11.34
C GLN A 3 0.76 1.37 -9.81
N VAL A 4 1.66 0.61 -9.20
CA VAL A 4 1.94 0.72 -7.76
C VAL A 4 2.58 2.08 -7.52
N LEU A 5 1.91 2.92 -6.75
CA LEU A 5 2.36 4.28 -6.51
C LEU A 5 3.22 4.37 -5.26
N ASP A 6 4.31 5.12 -5.35
CA ASP A 6 4.95 5.61 -4.13
C ASP A 6 4.10 6.73 -3.48
N LEU A 7 4.51 7.16 -2.28
CA LEU A 7 3.79 8.19 -1.55
C LEU A 7 3.74 9.53 -2.30
N ARG A 8 4.81 9.88 -3.02
CA ARG A 8 4.91 11.13 -3.77
C ARG A 8 4.01 11.11 -5.00
N GLU A 9 3.94 9.97 -5.69
CA GLU A 9 3.04 9.77 -6.82
C GLU A 9 1.58 9.83 -6.36
N SER A 10 1.25 9.22 -5.21
CA SER A 10 -0.08 9.31 -4.59
C SER A 10 -0.46 10.75 -4.28
N LEU A 11 0.46 11.54 -3.71
CA LEU A 11 0.28 12.97 -3.47
C LEU A 11 0.07 13.77 -4.77
N MET A 12 0.83 13.47 -5.83
CA MET A 12 0.69 14.14 -7.11
C MET A 12 -0.66 13.84 -7.76
N ILE A 13 -1.06 12.57 -7.78
CA ILE A 13 -2.33 12.13 -8.37
C ILE A 13 -3.51 12.75 -7.63
N THR A 14 -3.53 12.68 -6.31
CA THR A 14 -4.58 13.32 -5.49
C THR A 14 -4.61 14.83 -5.69
N ALA A 15 -3.46 15.50 -5.80
CA ALA A 15 -3.39 16.94 -6.05
C ALA A 15 -3.98 17.31 -7.42
N VAL A 16 -3.77 16.47 -8.44
CA VAL A 16 -4.35 16.66 -9.77
C VAL A 16 -5.86 16.38 -9.75
N LEU A 17 -6.30 15.32 -9.09
CA LEU A 17 -7.72 15.00 -8.92
C LEU A 17 -8.46 16.12 -8.17
N GLY A 18 -7.90 16.60 -7.06
CA GLY A 18 -8.44 17.72 -6.29
C GLY A 18 -8.44 19.02 -7.08
N SER A 19 -7.43 19.27 -7.91
CA SER A 19 -7.40 20.44 -8.79
C SER A 19 -8.47 20.34 -9.87
N HIS A 20 -8.65 19.15 -10.44
CA HIS A 20 -9.67 18.89 -11.44
C HIS A 20 -11.07 19.06 -10.88
N SER A 21 -11.34 18.56 -9.66
CA SER A 21 -12.64 18.72 -9.01
C SER A 21 -12.94 20.18 -8.65
N ASN A 22 -11.95 20.95 -8.19
CA ASN A 22 -12.14 22.35 -7.82
C ASN A 22 -12.32 23.31 -9.01
N PHE A 23 -11.80 22.97 -10.19
CA PHE A 23 -11.79 23.87 -11.36
C PHE A 23 -12.34 23.23 -12.63
N TYR A 24 -13.29 22.30 -12.48
CA TYR A 24 -13.74 21.42 -13.55
C TYR A 24 -14.30 22.14 -14.80
N ASP A 25 -14.97 23.28 -14.63
CA ASP A 25 -15.58 24.04 -15.74
C ASP A 25 -14.56 24.71 -16.66
N ARG A 26 -13.45 25.17 -16.09
CA ARG A 26 -12.47 26.03 -16.78
C ARG A 26 -11.09 25.39 -16.91
N GLY A 27 -10.90 24.21 -16.32
CA GLY A 27 -9.59 23.59 -16.16
C GLY A 27 -8.75 24.24 -15.06
N PHE A 28 -7.77 23.48 -14.57
CA PHE A 28 -6.85 23.87 -13.50
C PHE A 28 -5.47 24.26 -14.06
N ARG A 29 -4.69 24.99 -13.28
CA ARG A 29 -3.32 25.41 -13.62
C ARG A 29 -2.31 24.61 -12.81
N GLN A 30 -1.04 24.68 -13.23
CA GLN A 30 0.09 24.08 -12.51
C GLN A 30 0.18 24.54 -11.06
N LYS A 31 -0.07 25.83 -10.78
CA LYS A 31 -0.02 26.37 -9.41
C LYS A 31 -1.14 25.82 -8.51
N ASP A 32 -2.28 25.44 -9.10
CA ASP A 32 -3.40 24.88 -8.35
C ASP A 32 -3.05 23.45 -7.88
N VAL A 33 -2.39 22.66 -8.76
CA VAL A 33 -1.83 21.33 -8.42
C VAL A 33 -0.74 21.45 -7.37
N ARG A 34 0.21 22.37 -7.56
CA ARG A 34 1.29 22.59 -6.60
C ARG A 34 0.77 22.94 -5.21
N PHE A 35 -0.22 23.84 -5.14
CA PHE A 35 -0.83 24.24 -3.88
C PHE A 35 -1.43 23.02 -3.15
N LEU A 36 -2.20 22.19 -3.84
CA LEU A 36 -2.78 20.99 -3.21
C LEU A 36 -1.72 19.96 -2.84
N PHE A 37 -0.68 19.78 -3.65
CA PHE A 37 0.43 18.91 -3.31
C PHE A 37 1.10 19.37 -2.00
N GLU A 38 1.46 20.66 -1.89
CA GLU A 38 2.08 21.24 -0.69
C GLU A 38 1.13 21.15 0.53
N LEU A 39 -0.17 21.37 0.33
CA LEU A 39 -1.18 21.20 1.37
C LEU A 39 -1.24 19.75 1.87
N PHE A 40 -1.26 18.78 0.96
CA PHE A 40 -1.37 17.36 1.29
C PHE A 40 -0.10 16.84 1.95
N THR A 41 1.08 17.31 1.54
CA THR A 41 2.33 17.01 2.24
C THR A 41 2.33 17.53 3.67
N ASN A 42 1.79 18.74 3.91
CA ASN A 42 1.70 19.31 5.25
C ASN A 42 0.78 18.50 6.16
N TRP A 43 -0.21 17.78 5.63
CA TRP A 43 -1.05 16.91 6.47
C TRP A 43 -0.31 15.66 6.97
N MET A 44 0.77 15.26 6.30
CA MET A 44 1.55 14.07 6.66
C MET A 44 2.78 14.40 7.54
N ASP A 45 2.81 15.62 8.08
CA ASP A 45 3.87 16.48 8.66
C ASP A 45 5.03 15.86 9.48
N ALA A 46 5.03 14.56 9.82
CA ALA A 46 6.09 13.95 10.63
C ALA A 46 7.00 12.96 9.88
N ARG A 47 6.58 12.46 8.71
CA ARG A 47 7.28 11.36 8.01
C ARG A 47 7.87 11.75 6.66
N VAL A 48 7.53 12.92 6.14
CA VAL A 48 8.02 13.40 4.85
C VAL A 48 9.18 14.36 5.09
N LYS A 49 10.39 14.00 4.65
CA LYS A 49 11.56 14.89 4.77
C LYS A 49 11.25 16.23 4.09
N PRO A 50 11.60 17.39 4.68
CA PRO A 50 11.32 18.72 4.11
C PRO A 50 11.83 18.92 2.67
N GLU A 51 12.91 18.21 2.31
CA GLU A 51 13.51 18.24 0.97
C GLU A 51 12.69 17.46 -0.07
N ALA A 52 11.91 16.45 0.35
CA ALA A 52 11.01 15.70 -0.51
C ALA A 52 9.72 16.48 -0.87
N VAL A 53 9.46 17.59 -0.17
CA VAL A 53 8.23 18.41 -0.27
C VAL A 53 8.37 19.56 -1.27
N ARG A 54 9.59 19.98 -1.63
CA ARG A 54 9.78 21.10 -2.57
C ARG A 54 9.46 20.69 -3.99
N LEU A 55 8.24 21.03 -4.43
CA LEU A 55 7.78 20.82 -5.79
C LEU A 55 7.82 22.13 -6.58
N HIS A 56 8.65 22.19 -7.61
CA HIS A 56 8.72 23.35 -8.49
C HIS A 56 7.62 23.31 -9.55
N ASN A 57 7.12 24.48 -9.97
CA ASN A 57 6.13 24.59 -11.06
C ASN A 57 6.60 23.91 -12.35
N THR A 58 7.91 23.91 -12.63
CA THR A 58 8.50 23.22 -13.79
C THR A 58 8.36 21.70 -13.70
N GLN A 59 8.44 21.11 -12.50
CA GLN A 59 8.20 19.67 -12.30
C GLN A 59 6.72 19.34 -12.49
N VAL A 60 5.82 20.16 -11.93
CA VAL A 60 4.37 20.01 -12.17
C VAL A 60 4.04 20.15 -13.65
N GLN A 61 4.63 21.13 -14.34
CA GLN A 61 4.43 21.30 -15.76
C GLN A 61 4.85 20.05 -16.54
N ARG A 62 6.06 19.53 -16.32
CA ARG A 62 6.54 18.32 -17.01
C ARG A 62 5.60 17.15 -16.80
N TYR A 63 5.16 16.94 -15.55
CA TYR A 63 4.19 15.91 -15.21
C TYR A 63 2.87 16.10 -15.98
N LEU A 64 2.28 17.31 -15.99
CA LEU A 64 1.04 17.57 -16.71
C LEU A 64 1.18 17.40 -18.23
N GLU A 65 2.32 17.79 -18.82
CA GLU A 65 2.57 17.57 -20.25
C GLU A 65 2.74 16.09 -20.60
N GLU A 66 3.30 15.30 -19.68
CA GLU A 66 3.34 13.84 -19.81
C GLU A 66 1.93 13.24 -19.79
N LEU A 67 1.06 13.69 -18.87
CA LEU A 67 -0.36 13.27 -18.86
C LEU A 67 -1.08 13.62 -20.16
N VAL A 68 -0.78 14.79 -20.74
CA VAL A 68 -1.34 15.18 -22.04
C VAL A 68 -0.85 14.25 -23.14
N THR A 69 0.45 13.92 -23.14
CA THR A 69 1.06 13.00 -24.12
C THR A 69 0.45 11.60 -24.03
N ARG A 70 0.15 11.12 -22.81
CA ARG A 70 -0.52 9.84 -22.55
C ARG A 70 -2.03 9.85 -22.84
N GLY A 71 -2.62 11.00 -23.17
CA GLY A 71 -4.07 11.15 -23.36
C GLY A 71 -4.89 11.13 -22.06
N TRP A 72 -4.23 11.20 -20.89
CA TRP A 72 -4.86 11.26 -19.57
C TRP A 72 -5.30 12.67 -19.17
N ALA A 73 -4.73 13.69 -19.80
CA ALA A 73 -5.15 15.08 -19.66
C ALA A 73 -5.28 15.75 -21.03
N ARG A 74 -5.98 16.89 -21.07
CA ARG A 74 -6.03 17.79 -22.22
C ARG A 74 -5.75 19.22 -21.79
N ARG A 75 -5.21 20.02 -22.69
CA ARG A 75 -5.08 21.46 -22.48
C ARG A 75 -6.43 22.13 -22.73
N GLU A 76 -6.81 23.03 -21.84
CA GLU A 76 -8.02 23.85 -21.95
C GLU A 76 -7.63 25.29 -22.30
N GLY A 77 -8.44 25.94 -23.14
CA GLY A 77 -8.22 27.32 -23.60
C GLY A 77 -7.56 27.43 -24.97
N SER A 78 -7.46 28.67 -25.46
CA SER A 78 -6.86 28.99 -26.76
C SER A 78 -5.33 29.05 -26.64
N ALA A 79 -4.60 28.67 -27.69
CA ALA A 79 -3.13 28.86 -27.76
C ALA A 79 -2.69 30.32 -27.55
N ARG A 80 -3.63 31.28 -27.69
CA ARG A 80 -3.41 32.73 -27.47
C ARG A 80 -3.47 33.17 -26.01
N THR A 81 -4.06 32.38 -25.10
CA THR A 81 -4.10 32.75 -23.67
C THR A 81 -2.79 32.40 -22.98
N ARG A 82 -2.22 33.37 -22.25
CA ARG A 82 -0.91 33.23 -21.57
C ARG A 82 -0.94 32.22 -20.40
N GLU A 83 -2.11 31.93 -19.84
CA GLU A 83 -2.28 30.91 -18.79
C GLU A 83 -2.63 29.55 -19.39
N LYS A 84 -1.71 28.57 -19.28
CA LYS A 84 -2.01 27.17 -19.62
C LYS A 84 -2.93 26.54 -18.58
N ARG A 85 -4.04 25.97 -19.04
CA ARG A 85 -5.00 25.23 -18.22
C ARG A 85 -5.09 23.78 -18.69
N TYR A 86 -5.44 22.89 -17.78
CA TYR A 86 -5.51 21.46 -17.99
C TYR A 86 -6.83 20.91 -17.45
N ALA A 87 -7.31 19.84 -18.05
CA ALA A 87 -8.43 19.04 -17.55
C ALA A 87 -8.09 17.56 -17.73
N LEU A 88 -8.44 16.72 -16.74
CA LEU A 88 -8.34 15.28 -16.90
C LEU A 88 -9.33 14.81 -17.96
N THR A 89 -8.91 13.83 -18.75
CA THR A 89 -9.82 13.05 -19.59
C THR A 89 -10.53 12.01 -18.74
N ARG A 90 -11.56 11.37 -19.31
CA ARG A 90 -12.26 10.26 -18.65
C ARG A 90 -11.32 9.11 -18.30
N LEU A 91 -10.44 8.78 -19.24
CA LEU A 91 -9.41 7.76 -19.06
C LEU A 91 -8.47 8.14 -17.92
N GLY A 92 -7.92 9.36 -17.92
CA GLY A 92 -7.02 9.80 -16.85
C GLY A 92 -7.68 9.82 -15.47
N LEU A 93 -8.97 10.15 -15.39
CA LEU A 93 -9.72 10.10 -14.13
C LEU A 93 -9.81 8.67 -13.59
N ILE A 94 -10.15 7.70 -14.44
CA ILE A 94 -10.29 6.29 -14.06
C ILE A 94 -8.94 5.71 -13.66
N GLU A 95 -7.90 5.92 -14.47
CA GLU A 95 -6.55 5.41 -14.20
C GLU A 95 -6.02 5.91 -12.85
N PHE A 96 -6.25 7.19 -12.55
CA PHE A 96 -5.85 7.77 -11.27
C PHE A 96 -6.65 7.20 -10.09
N MET A 97 -7.97 7.03 -10.23
CA MET A 97 -8.78 6.42 -9.18
C MET A 97 -8.41 4.95 -8.94
N GLN A 98 -8.17 4.19 -10.01
CA GLN A 98 -7.72 2.80 -9.92
C GLN A 98 -6.35 2.69 -9.24
N SER A 99 -5.41 3.57 -9.59
CA SER A 99 -4.07 3.56 -8.99
C SER A 99 -4.09 3.93 -7.50
N LEU A 100 -4.97 4.83 -7.07
CA LEU A 100 -5.17 5.15 -5.66
C LEU A 100 -5.87 4.04 -4.88
N ALA A 101 -6.82 3.34 -5.50
CA ALA A 101 -7.53 2.22 -4.89
C ALA A 101 -6.73 0.92 -4.94
N ASP A 102 -5.54 0.91 -5.58
CA ASP A 102 -4.73 -0.30 -5.73
C ASP A 102 -4.30 -0.85 -4.36
N PRO A 103 -4.47 -2.17 -4.13
CA PRO A 103 -4.04 -2.84 -2.91
C PRO A 103 -2.58 -2.62 -2.53
N GLU A 104 -1.67 -2.54 -3.49
CA GLU A 104 -0.24 -2.34 -3.25
C GLU A 104 0.07 -0.88 -2.93
N THR A 105 -0.58 0.08 -3.60
CA THR A 105 -0.48 1.52 -3.25
C THR A 105 -0.90 1.75 -1.79
N THR A 106 -1.92 1.02 -1.34
CA THR A 106 -2.50 1.15 0.02
C THR A 106 -2.01 0.08 1.00
N ARG A 107 -0.88 -0.57 0.67
CA ARG A 107 -0.31 -1.63 1.51
C ARG A 107 0.27 -1.12 2.82
N ASP A 108 0.86 0.07 2.80
CA ASP A 108 1.40 0.70 3.99
C ASP A 108 0.34 1.59 4.66
N PHE A 109 0.42 1.71 5.99
CA PHE A 109 -0.57 2.46 6.76
C PHE A 109 -0.62 3.95 6.37
N VAL A 110 0.51 4.57 6.02
CA VAL A 110 0.56 6.01 5.71
C VAL A 110 -0.10 6.34 4.38
N PRO A 111 0.28 5.70 3.25
CA PRO A 111 -0.47 5.84 2.01
C PRO A 111 -1.95 5.50 2.18
N PHE A 112 -2.30 4.42 2.90
CA PHE A 112 -3.69 4.08 3.17
C PHE A 112 -4.44 5.22 3.87
N GLN A 113 -3.92 5.75 4.98
CA GLN A 113 -4.55 6.83 5.74
C GLN A 113 -4.77 8.06 4.87
N PHE A 114 -3.77 8.40 4.06
CA PHE A 114 -3.85 9.53 3.14
C PHE A 114 -4.94 9.34 2.09
N VAL A 115 -4.96 8.19 1.40
CA VAL A 115 -5.98 7.89 0.39
C VAL A 115 -7.37 7.81 1.02
N TYR A 116 -7.53 7.15 2.16
CA TYR A 116 -8.80 7.07 2.89
C TYR A 116 -9.33 8.47 3.24
N TYR A 117 -8.47 9.32 3.82
CA TYR A 117 -8.84 10.71 4.12
C TYR A 117 -9.23 11.48 2.86
N PHE A 118 -8.44 11.37 1.79
CA PHE A 118 -8.71 12.05 0.53
C PHE A 118 -10.06 11.62 -0.06
N LEU A 119 -10.34 10.33 -0.15
CA LEU A 119 -11.62 9.82 -0.65
C LEU A 119 -12.78 10.26 0.23
N ARG A 120 -12.63 10.22 1.55
CA ARG A 120 -13.66 10.67 2.49
C ARG A 120 -13.99 12.16 2.35
N THR A 121 -12.99 13.00 2.10
CA THR A 121 -13.15 14.47 2.10
C THR A 121 -13.39 15.06 0.71
N TYR A 122 -12.78 14.51 -0.33
CA TYR A 122 -12.88 14.97 -1.72
C TYR A 122 -13.78 14.08 -2.60
N GLY A 123 -14.15 12.88 -2.14
CA GLY A 123 -14.93 11.90 -2.91
C GLY A 123 -16.31 12.41 -3.33
N THR A 124 -17.00 13.18 -2.49
CA THR A 124 -18.29 13.79 -2.85
C THR A 124 -18.13 14.75 -4.03
N ARG A 125 -17.12 15.63 -4.01
CA ARG A 125 -16.85 16.57 -5.12
C ARG A 125 -16.47 15.85 -6.40
N LEU A 126 -15.68 14.78 -6.30
CA LEU A 126 -15.33 13.93 -7.45
C LEU A 126 -16.57 13.22 -8.03
N SER A 127 -17.45 12.74 -7.16
CA SER A 127 -18.72 12.11 -7.57
C SER A 127 -19.66 13.11 -8.25
N GLU A 128 -19.76 14.32 -7.72
CA GLU A 128 -20.54 15.42 -8.32
C GLU A 128 -20.00 15.81 -9.70
N LEU A 129 -18.67 15.90 -9.85
CA LEU A 129 -18.03 16.15 -11.15
C LEU A 129 -18.42 15.09 -12.19
N VAL A 130 -18.40 13.82 -11.80
CA VAL A 130 -18.76 12.70 -12.67
C VAL A 130 -20.23 12.74 -13.06
N ARG A 131 -21.12 13.11 -12.13
CA ARG A 131 -22.57 13.27 -12.37
C ARG A 131 -22.88 14.48 -13.26
N ALA A 132 -22.29 15.64 -12.96
CA ALA A 132 -22.52 16.91 -13.67
C ALA A 132 -22.05 16.87 -15.14
N LYS A 133 -21.04 16.04 -15.45
CA LYS A 133 -20.57 15.82 -16.83
C LYS A 133 -21.53 14.99 -17.70
N GLY A 134 -22.68 14.55 -17.19
CA GLY A 134 -23.78 13.98 -17.97
C GLY A 134 -23.35 12.91 -18.98
N SER A 135 -23.76 13.08 -20.25
CA SER A 135 -23.56 12.15 -21.38
C SER A 135 -22.11 11.71 -21.66
N GLY A 136 -21.13 12.34 -21.01
CA GLY A 136 -19.73 11.92 -21.06
C GLY A 136 -19.42 10.65 -20.26
N PHE A 137 -20.17 10.33 -19.20
CA PHE A 137 -19.93 9.12 -18.40
C PHE A 137 -21.14 8.19 -18.50
N SER A 138 -20.95 7.02 -19.11
CA SER A 138 -22.01 6.00 -19.18
C SER A 138 -22.40 5.55 -17.77
N LYS A 139 -23.65 5.07 -17.57
CA LYS A 139 -24.10 4.55 -16.26
C LYS A 139 -23.14 3.50 -15.66
N PRO A 140 -22.63 2.51 -16.43
CA PRO A 140 -21.62 1.58 -15.91
C PRO A 140 -20.36 2.27 -15.38
N LEU A 141 -19.88 3.29 -16.08
CA LEU A 141 -18.68 4.03 -15.70
C LEU A 141 -18.88 4.86 -14.42
N GLN A 142 -20.08 5.43 -14.25
CA GLN A 142 -20.42 6.12 -13.00
C GLN A 142 -20.47 5.15 -11.81
N LEU A 143 -20.96 3.93 -12.02
CA LEU A 143 -20.94 2.88 -10.99
C LEU A 143 -19.52 2.45 -10.65
N GLU A 144 -18.67 2.22 -11.66
CA GLU A 144 -17.26 1.88 -11.45
C GLU A 144 -16.53 2.95 -10.64
N ILE A 145 -16.67 4.22 -11.03
CA ILE A 145 -16.10 5.34 -10.28
C ILE A 145 -16.67 5.42 -8.86
N GLY A 146 -17.97 5.22 -8.70
CA GLY A 146 -18.60 5.16 -7.38
C GLY A 146 -17.98 4.11 -6.47
N LEU A 147 -17.64 2.93 -7.01
CA LEU A 147 -16.95 1.88 -6.27
C LEU A 147 -15.49 2.23 -5.93
N LEU A 148 -14.79 2.96 -6.81
CA LEU A 148 -13.42 3.41 -6.56
C LEU A 148 -13.35 4.57 -5.55
N LEU A 149 -14.42 5.34 -5.42
CA LEU A 149 -14.53 6.44 -4.44
C LEU A 149 -15.08 5.99 -3.07
N ASP A 150 -15.44 4.71 -2.93
CA ASP A 150 -15.98 4.15 -1.70
C ASP A 150 -14.87 3.93 -0.66
N HIS A 151 -14.67 4.94 0.18
CA HIS A 151 -13.69 4.91 1.27
C HIS A 151 -14.02 3.85 2.34
N GLU A 152 -15.30 3.51 2.55
CA GLU A 152 -15.69 2.48 3.52
C GLU A 152 -15.40 1.07 2.99
N ARG A 153 -15.56 0.87 1.68
CA ARG A 153 -15.08 -0.33 1.00
C ARG A 153 -13.56 -0.46 1.14
N LEU A 154 -12.81 0.59 0.84
CA LEU A 154 -11.34 0.60 0.98
C LEU A 154 -10.91 0.21 2.40
N ARG A 155 -11.52 0.80 3.43
CA ARG A 155 -11.29 0.46 4.84
C ARG A 155 -11.62 -1.00 5.15
N SER A 156 -12.78 -1.47 4.71
CA SER A 156 -13.25 -2.83 4.96
C SER A 156 -12.37 -3.89 4.29
N GLU A 157 -11.85 -3.61 3.10
CA GLU A 157 -10.91 -4.48 2.39
C GLU A 157 -9.53 -4.50 3.08
N ARG A 158 -9.05 -3.34 3.57
CA ARG A 158 -7.80 -3.27 4.36
C ARG A 158 -7.92 -4.06 5.66
N VAL A 159 -9.02 -3.92 6.40
CA VAL A 159 -9.27 -4.71 7.63
C VAL A 159 -9.24 -6.20 7.34
N ARG A 160 -9.89 -6.66 6.25
CA ARG A 160 -9.87 -8.08 5.86
C ARG A 160 -8.47 -8.59 5.53
N ARG A 161 -7.64 -7.77 4.87
CA ARG A 161 -6.25 -8.12 4.58
C ARG A 161 -5.42 -8.22 5.87
N LEU A 162 -5.56 -7.25 6.77
CA LEU A 162 -4.90 -7.29 8.08
C LEU A 162 -5.32 -8.50 8.91
N ASP A 163 -6.62 -8.86 8.91
CA ASP A 163 -7.12 -10.07 9.56
C ASP A 163 -6.38 -11.32 9.04
N PHE A 164 -6.27 -11.46 7.72
CA PHE A 164 -5.55 -12.58 7.11
C PHE A 164 -4.04 -12.58 7.43
N GLU A 165 -3.39 -11.42 7.36
CA GLU A 165 -1.95 -11.28 7.66
C GLU A 165 -1.64 -11.59 9.13
N ILE A 166 -2.48 -11.14 10.06
CA ILE A 166 -2.36 -11.42 11.50
C ILE A 166 -2.49 -12.91 11.77
N GLU A 167 -3.52 -13.57 11.24
CA GLU A 167 -3.71 -15.01 11.47
C GLU A 167 -2.58 -15.84 10.86
N ARG A 168 -2.14 -15.48 9.64
CA ARG A 168 -0.98 -16.11 9.02
C ARG A 168 0.28 -15.93 9.88
N LEU A 169 0.54 -14.73 10.39
CA LEU A 169 1.71 -14.46 11.23
C LEU A 169 1.65 -15.22 12.55
N LYS A 170 0.49 -15.27 13.21
CA LYS A 170 0.27 -16.05 14.44
C LYS A 170 0.54 -17.54 14.21
N SER A 171 0.03 -18.09 13.12
CA SER A 171 0.28 -19.49 12.77
C SER A 171 1.78 -19.77 12.56
N ARG A 172 2.49 -18.87 11.85
CA ARG A 172 3.94 -19.01 11.66
C ARG A 172 4.74 -18.89 12.95
N MET A 173 4.35 -17.97 13.83
CA MET A 173 4.94 -17.82 15.16
C MET A 173 4.78 -19.10 15.97
N GLN A 174 3.58 -19.66 16.01
CA GLN A 174 3.28 -20.89 16.74
C GLN A 174 4.10 -22.08 16.21
N GLU A 175 4.12 -22.29 14.90
CA GLU A 175 4.89 -23.36 14.27
C GLU A 175 6.38 -23.26 14.56
N THR A 176 6.92 -22.03 14.56
CA THR A 176 8.33 -21.77 14.85
C THR A 176 8.67 -22.02 16.32
N GLU A 177 7.78 -21.64 17.24
CA GLU A 177 7.94 -21.95 18.67
C GLU A 177 7.86 -23.45 18.93
N ASP A 178 6.97 -24.17 18.25
CA ASP A 178 6.83 -25.63 18.42
C ASP A 178 8.01 -26.39 17.79
N THR A 179 8.51 -25.91 16.65
CA THR A 179 9.78 -26.36 16.06
C THR A 179 10.93 -26.22 17.07
N ALA A 180 11.05 -25.07 17.72
CA ALA A 180 12.11 -24.81 18.70
C ALA A 180 11.96 -25.70 19.95
N LYS A 181 10.74 -25.89 20.45
CA LYS A 181 10.47 -26.80 21.58
C LYS A 181 10.83 -28.24 21.24
N LEU A 182 10.46 -28.71 20.05
CA LEU A 182 10.78 -30.06 19.59
C LEU A 182 12.30 -30.23 19.46
N ALA A 183 12.99 -29.31 18.79
CA ALA A 183 14.44 -29.36 18.64
C ALA A 183 15.16 -29.37 20.01
N ALA A 184 14.73 -28.52 20.95
CA ALA A 184 15.30 -28.46 22.30
C ALA A 184 14.99 -29.72 23.14
N LYS A 185 13.83 -30.35 22.93
CA LYS A 185 13.51 -31.65 23.55
C LYS A 185 14.43 -32.74 22.99
N LEU A 186 14.55 -32.84 21.68
CA LEU A 186 15.39 -33.85 21.02
C LEU A 186 16.87 -33.69 21.36
N ALA A 187 17.37 -32.46 21.46
CA ALA A 187 18.75 -32.20 21.88
C ALA A 187 19.06 -32.64 23.33
N ARG A 188 18.04 -32.73 24.19
CA ARG A 188 18.19 -33.27 25.55
C ARG A 188 18.14 -34.80 25.59
N GLU A 189 17.38 -35.41 24.67
CA GLU A 189 17.15 -36.86 24.61
C GLU A 189 18.17 -37.59 23.72
N GLN A 190 18.79 -36.89 22.76
CA GLN A 190 19.59 -37.47 21.70
C GLN A 190 20.81 -36.60 21.39
N SER A 191 21.97 -37.24 21.18
CA SER A 191 23.25 -36.55 20.92
C SER A 191 23.54 -36.29 19.44
N ASP A 192 22.88 -36.99 18.51
CA ASP A 192 23.11 -36.82 17.07
C ASP A 192 22.25 -35.71 16.48
N LEU A 193 22.90 -34.62 16.08
CA LEU A 193 22.28 -33.46 15.44
C LEU A 193 21.64 -33.78 14.09
N GLY A 194 22.18 -34.75 13.34
CA GLY A 194 21.60 -35.19 12.08
C GLY A 194 20.19 -35.76 12.27
N GLU A 195 20.01 -36.61 13.28
CA GLU A 195 18.71 -37.17 13.63
C GLU A 195 17.72 -36.13 14.17
N ILE A 196 18.20 -35.16 14.96
CA ILE A 196 17.36 -34.02 15.41
C ILE A 196 16.78 -33.29 14.19
N VAL A 197 17.62 -32.93 13.23
CA VAL A 197 17.22 -32.22 12.01
C VAL A 197 16.20 -33.04 11.20
N ARG A 198 16.43 -34.36 11.02
CA ARG A 198 15.50 -35.23 10.30
C ARG A 198 14.12 -35.30 10.95
N ARG A 199 14.09 -35.45 12.28
CA ARG A 199 12.83 -35.53 13.03
C ARG A 199 12.07 -34.21 13.01
N VAL A 200 12.77 -33.09 13.16
CA VAL A 200 12.14 -31.76 13.04
C VAL A 200 11.60 -31.54 11.63
N ALA A 201 12.39 -31.84 10.59
CA ALA A 201 11.96 -31.68 9.19
C ALA A 201 10.76 -32.55 8.81
N LYS A 202 10.58 -33.70 9.49
CA LYS A 202 9.44 -34.58 9.29
C LYS A 202 8.14 -33.96 9.82
N GLU A 203 8.18 -33.38 11.02
CA GLU A 203 6.97 -32.82 11.65
C GLU A 203 6.69 -31.36 11.26
N PHE A 204 7.74 -30.62 10.89
CA PHE A 204 7.66 -29.23 10.44
C PHE A 204 8.42 -29.07 9.11
N PRO A 205 7.83 -29.51 7.99
CA PRO A 205 8.48 -29.44 6.69
C PRO A 205 8.66 -27.99 6.22
N TYR A 206 9.87 -27.68 5.77
CA TYR A 206 10.22 -26.33 5.32
C TYR A 206 9.64 -26.00 3.93
N GLU A 207 9.17 -24.77 3.73
CA GLU A 207 8.47 -24.33 2.50
C GLU A 207 9.27 -24.56 1.19
N LEU A 208 10.61 -24.63 1.24
CA LEU A 208 11.47 -24.89 0.07
C LEU A 208 11.68 -26.38 -0.26
N GLN A 209 10.92 -27.30 0.34
CA GLN A 209 11.10 -28.75 0.16
C GLN A 209 11.09 -29.22 -1.30
N ALA A 210 10.44 -28.47 -2.21
CA ALA A 210 10.42 -28.76 -3.65
C ALA A 210 11.77 -28.50 -4.37
N GLN A 211 12.64 -27.66 -3.82
CA GLN A 211 13.96 -27.35 -4.38
C GLN A 211 15.07 -27.99 -3.57
N LYS A 212 14.94 -27.99 -2.24
CA LYS A 212 15.94 -28.55 -1.32
C LYS A 212 15.31 -28.88 0.02
N SER A 213 15.63 -30.05 0.57
CA SER A 213 15.06 -30.45 1.86
C SER A 213 15.64 -29.60 3.00
N MET A 214 14.89 -29.46 4.08
CA MET A 214 15.39 -28.81 5.31
C MET A 214 16.65 -29.50 5.82
N THR A 215 16.73 -30.83 5.70
CA THR A 215 17.92 -31.59 6.10
C THR A 215 19.15 -31.17 5.29
N ASP A 216 19.02 -31.01 3.99
CA ASP A 216 20.11 -30.58 3.11
C ASP A 216 20.51 -29.12 3.39
N LEU A 217 19.54 -28.23 3.59
CA LEU A 217 19.80 -26.83 3.94
C LEU A 217 20.56 -26.71 5.27
N MET A 218 20.17 -27.49 6.27
CA MET A 218 20.83 -27.50 7.57
C MET A 218 22.25 -28.05 7.48
N GLN A 219 22.57 -28.93 6.53
CA GLN A 219 23.95 -29.43 6.34
C GLN A 219 24.90 -28.35 5.81
N GLU A 220 24.40 -27.32 5.14
CA GLU A 220 25.23 -26.21 4.65
C GLU A 220 25.56 -25.18 5.73
N ILE A 221 24.82 -25.20 6.83
CA ILE A 221 25.06 -24.35 7.99
C ILE A 221 26.21 -24.95 8.81
N PRO A 222 27.13 -24.13 9.37
CA PRO A 222 28.17 -24.60 10.27
C PRO A 222 27.59 -25.43 11.44
N PRO A 223 28.17 -26.61 11.78
CA PRO A 223 27.61 -27.52 12.79
C PRO A 223 27.26 -26.87 14.12
N GLU A 224 28.08 -25.93 14.56
CA GLU A 224 27.92 -25.15 15.80
C GLU A 224 26.68 -24.23 15.79
N LEU A 225 26.20 -23.82 14.61
CA LEU A 225 25.04 -22.94 14.46
C LEU A 225 23.73 -23.68 14.20
N ARG A 226 23.79 -24.92 13.70
CA ARG A 226 22.59 -25.68 13.32
C ARG A 226 21.60 -25.87 14.46
N LEU A 227 22.08 -26.29 15.64
CA LEU A 227 21.20 -26.48 16.80
C LEU A 227 20.65 -25.14 17.28
N TRP A 228 21.48 -24.09 17.25
CA TRP A 228 21.06 -22.73 17.60
C TRP A 228 19.95 -22.24 16.67
N GLU A 229 20.09 -22.38 15.35
CA GLU A 229 19.08 -21.98 14.36
C GLU A 229 17.73 -22.66 14.60
N LEU A 230 17.74 -23.96 14.94
CA LEU A 230 16.53 -24.72 15.23
C LEU A 230 15.88 -24.35 16.56
N THR A 231 16.62 -23.79 17.51
CA THR A 231 16.16 -23.53 18.88
C THR A 231 16.09 -22.03 19.17
N GLU A 232 17.19 -21.45 19.66
CA GLU A 232 17.28 -20.06 20.08
C GLU A 232 17.06 -19.10 18.91
N GLY A 233 17.64 -19.37 17.73
CA GLY A 233 17.47 -18.55 16.53
C GLY A 233 16.00 -18.41 16.12
N ASN A 234 15.27 -19.53 16.08
CA ASN A 234 13.82 -19.54 15.88
C ASN A 234 13.06 -18.72 16.93
N THR A 235 13.38 -18.92 18.21
CA THR A 235 12.75 -18.20 19.31
C THR A 235 13.01 -16.69 19.24
N GLN A 236 14.23 -16.29 18.87
CA GLN A 236 14.63 -14.89 18.70
C GLN A 236 13.94 -14.25 17.49
N ARG A 237 13.77 -14.96 16.37
CA ARG A 237 12.99 -14.47 15.21
C ARG A 237 11.57 -14.10 15.62
N VAL A 238 10.90 -14.97 16.36
CA VAL A 238 9.56 -14.72 16.90
C VAL A 238 9.56 -13.49 17.82
N ARG A 239 10.51 -13.45 18.77
CA ARG A 239 10.58 -12.41 19.79
C ARG A 239 10.90 -11.02 19.24
N ILE A 240 11.88 -10.91 18.35
CA ILE A 240 12.43 -9.64 17.89
C ILE A 240 11.61 -9.09 16.72
N PHE A 241 11.31 -9.92 15.72
CA PHE A 241 10.67 -9.43 14.50
C PHE A 241 9.15 -9.61 14.54
N TRP A 242 8.68 -10.83 14.76
CA TRP A 242 7.26 -11.14 14.52
C TRP A 242 6.33 -10.62 15.59
N LYS A 243 6.74 -10.58 16.87
CA LYS A 243 5.93 -9.96 17.92
C LYS A 243 5.72 -8.46 17.71
N SER A 244 6.76 -7.73 17.29
CA SER A 244 6.63 -6.30 16.97
C SER A 244 5.71 -6.09 15.77
N LEU A 245 5.93 -6.87 14.69
CA LEU A 245 5.09 -6.79 13.50
C LEU A 245 3.62 -7.12 13.82
N LEU A 246 3.37 -8.14 14.63
CA LEU A 246 2.02 -8.52 15.05
C LEU A 246 1.35 -7.37 15.83
N HIS A 247 2.08 -6.78 16.77
CA HIS A 247 1.59 -5.62 17.52
C HIS A 247 1.20 -4.45 16.60
N ASP A 248 2.03 -4.14 15.61
CA ASP A 248 1.78 -3.05 14.67
C ASP A 248 0.54 -3.34 13.79
N LEU A 249 0.42 -4.55 13.26
CA LEU A 249 -0.75 -4.98 12.47
C LEU A 249 -2.04 -4.97 13.29
N GLU A 250 -2.01 -5.48 14.53
CA GLU A 250 -3.17 -5.47 15.43
C GLU A 250 -3.57 -4.04 15.84
N SER A 251 -2.59 -3.17 16.05
CA SER A 251 -2.81 -1.75 16.33
C SER A 251 -3.45 -1.04 15.15
N GLU A 252 -2.90 -1.22 13.95
CA GLU A 252 -3.47 -0.69 12.70
C GLU A 252 -4.92 -1.15 12.53
N ARG A 253 -5.15 -2.46 12.62
CA ARG A 253 -6.49 -3.05 12.48
C ARG A 253 -7.48 -2.44 13.48
N ARG A 254 -7.06 -2.26 14.74
CA ARG A 254 -7.90 -1.65 15.78
C ARG A 254 -8.28 -0.22 15.41
N LEU A 255 -7.30 0.60 15.03
CA LEU A 255 -7.54 1.97 14.57
C LEU A 255 -8.52 2.02 13.41
N LEU A 256 -8.41 1.11 12.44
CA LEU A 256 -9.33 1.04 11.30
C LEU A 256 -10.74 0.59 11.67
N LYS A 257 -10.90 -0.25 12.70
CA LYS A 257 -12.22 -0.63 13.21
C LYS A 257 -12.87 0.49 14.02
N ASP A 258 -12.07 1.29 14.70
CA ASP A 258 -12.52 2.41 15.54
C ASP A 258 -12.85 3.68 14.74
N LEU A 259 -12.35 3.79 13.51
CA LEU A 259 -12.81 4.78 12.53
C LEU A 259 -14.31 4.55 12.26
N ARG A 260 -15.17 5.24 13.01
CA ARG A 260 -16.62 5.16 12.85
C ARG A 260 -17.01 5.60 11.44
N PRO A 261 -17.92 4.88 10.76
CA PRO A 261 -18.60 5.42 9.59
C PRO A 261 -19.41 6.64 10.04
N SER A 262 -19.16 7.78 9.39
CA SER A 262 -19.99 8.99 9.53
C SER A 262 -21.30 8.84 8.78
#